data_AF-A0A3B9CYM5-F1
#
_entry.id   AF-A0A3B9CYM5-F1
#
_cell.length_a   1.000
_cell.length_b   1.000
_cell.length_c   1.000
_cell.angle_alpha   90.00
_cell.angle_beta   90.00
_cell.angle_gamma   90.00
#
_symmetry.space_group_name_H-M   'P 1'
#
loop_
_entity.id
_entity.type
_entity.pdbx_description
1 polymer ?
#
loop_
_entity_poly.entity_id
_entity_poly.type
_entity_poly.pdbx_seq_one_letter_code
_entity_poly.pdbx_strand_id
1 'polypeptide(L)'
;MKAATITAIILSLCVLPAPAQDEPRELFLPTDQLDAVFEQFPKGVMLSRERYEELRNKADAAAQNQNIPTPITLSFVSYRVRQAGEQAVIDAQLRFRQFADDMSSWRIPLGNLSPESATIDGRAAPVAFDKQSNSLVLFHHRAESFVLHLTLSAPLGSAGSDRLAAFRLLPGVSSEVTVECPAERYLEVNNLKLNRTAPSDQPASYRIPAGDDAELRLRWTTEQQESDMQTLIFVRSQSVARLSRDNLR
;
A
#
# COMPACT_ATOMS: atom_id res chain seq x y z
N MET A 1 -32.86 3.08 78.19
CA MET A 1 -34.07 2.98 77.33
C MET A 1 -34.37 4.34 76.75
N LYS A 2 -34.68 4.40 75.42
CA LYS A 2 -34.89 5.58 74.54
C LYS A 2 -33.57 6.27 74.13
N ALA A 3 -32.99 6.16 72.92
CA ALA A 3 -33.41 6.03 71.51
C ALA A 3 -33.96 7.33 70.90
N ALA A 4 -33.14 8.00 70.06
CA ALA A 4 -33.47 8.87 68.90
C ALA A 4 -32.18 9.66 68.52
N THR A 5 -31.41 9.27 67.49
CA THR A 5 -31.50 9.71 66.08
C THR A 5 -31.21 11.20 65.86
N ILE A 6 -30.16 11.51 65.07
CA ILE A 6 -29.98 12.64 64.10
C ILE A 6 -28.71 12.28 63.30
N THR A 7 -28.87 11.63 62.14
CA THR A 7 -28.83 12.21 60.78
C THR A 7 -27.42 12.63 60.34
N ALA A 8 -26.73 11.71 59.68
CA ALA A 8 -25.54 11.98 58.89
C ALA A 8 -25.94 12.54 57.51
N ILE A 9 -25.54 13.78 57.22
CA ILE A 9 -25.59 14.35 55.87
C ILE A 9 -24.20 14.17 55.26
N ILE A 10 -24.06 13.15 54.41
CA ILE A 10 -22.90 12.98 53.54
C ILE A 10 -23.16 13.87 52.32
N LEU A 11 -22.49 15.02 52.29
CA LEU A 11 -22.48 15.93 51.15
C LEU A 11 -21.65 15.28 50.03
N SER A 12 -22.32 14.55 49.14
CA SER A 12 -21.72 13.97 47.95
C SER A 12 -21.49 15.08 46.93
N LEU A 13 -20.23 15.52 46.78
CA LEU A 13 -19.81 16.38 45.66
C LEU A 13 -19.87 15.54 44.37
N CYS A 14 -20.94 15.70 43.59
CA CYS A 14 -20.92 15.37 42.17
C CYS A 14 -19.98 16.34 41.46
N VAL A 15 -18.76 15.89 41.17
CA VAL A 15 -17.90 16.54 40.17
C VAL A 15 -18.48 16.17 38.80
N LEU A 16 -19.22 17.10 38.20
CA LEU A 16 -19.58 17.02 36.79
C LEU A 16 -18.29 17.19 35.97
N PRO A 17 -17.99 16.30 35.01
CA PRO A 17 -16.96 16.58 34.02
C PRO A 17 -17.44 17.75 33.16
N ALA A 18 -16.67 18.83 33.14
CA ALA A 18 -16.89 19.94 32.22
C ALA A 18 -16.86 19.41 30.78
N PRO A 19 -17.82 19.79 29.91
CA PRO A 19 -17.70 19.49 28.49
C PRO A 19 -16.45 20.20 27.96
N ALA A 20 -15.53 19.45 27.34
CA ALA A 20 -14.42 20.02 26.60
C ALA A 20 -15.01 20.74 25.37
N GLN A 21 -15.32 22.02 25.53
CA GLN A 21 -15.57 22.91 24.42
C GLN A 21 -14.21 23.19 23.77
N ASP A 22 -13.93 22.52 22.67
CA ASP A 22 -12.79 22.83 21.80
C ASP A 22 -13.15 24.08 20.98
N GLU A 23 -13.34 25.21 21.66
CA GLU A 23 -13.45 26.49 20.97
C GLU A 23 -12.09 26.83 20.38
N PRO A 24 -12.00 27.14 19.08
CA PRO A 24 -10.73 27.45 18.45
C PRO A 24 -10.10 28.64 19.18
N ARG A 25 -8.91 28.41 19.75
CA ARG A 25 -8.13 29.48 20.38
C ARG A 25 -7.64 30.42 19.29
N GLU A 26 -8.42 31.45 18.99
CA GLU A 26 -8.00 32.57 18.16
C GLU A 26 -6.88 33.31 18.90
N LEU A 27 -5.64 33.11 18.47
CA LEU A 27 -4.48 33.83 18.99
C LEU A 27 -4.17 35.00 18.06
N PHE A 28 -4.44 36.22 18.51
CA PHE A 28 -4.09 37.43 17.77
C PHE A 28 -2.58 37.67 17.88
N LEU A 29 -1.87 37.41 16.78
CA LEU A 29 -0.44 37.58 16.68
C LEU A 29 -0.12 38.96 16.08
N PRO A 30 0.69 39.78 16.77
CA PRO A 30 1.35 40.93 16.16
C PRO A 30 2.18 40.49 14.94
N THR A 31 2.23 41.33 13.90
CA THR A 31 2.87 41.00 12.61
C THR A 31 4.35 40.63 12.74
N ASP A 32 5.03 41.17 13.74
CA ASP A 32 6.44 40.91 14.10
C ASP A 32 6.68 39.53 14.74
N GLN A 33 5.62 38.84 15.18
CA GLN A 33 5.70 37.50 15.81
C GLN A 33 5.31 36.38 14.86
N LEU A 34 4.96 36.71 13.61
CA LEU A 34 4.47 35.77 12.62
C LEU A 34 5.56 34.77 12.19
N ASP A 35 6.80 35.24 12.04
CA ASP A 35 7.95 34.44 11.63
C ASP A 35 8.27 33.34 12.64
N ALA A 36 8.20 33.65 13.94
CA ALA A 36 8.43 32.68 15.03
C ALA A 36 7.39 31.53 15.03
N VAL A 37 6.16 31.79 14.57
CA VAL A 37 5.12 30.76 14.48
C VAL A 37 5.38 29.83 13.30
N PHE A 38 5.86 30.34 12.18
CA PHE A 38 6.25 29.49 11.04
C PHE A 38 7.46 28.60 11.36
N GLU A 39 8.39 29.06 12.19
CA GLU A 39 9.50 28.22 12.68
C GLU A 39 9.01 27.05 13.55
N GLN A 40 7.97 27.27 14.35
CA GLN A 40 7.36 26.22 15.19
C GLN A 40 6.52 25.22 14.37
N PHE A 41 5.93 25.66 13.25
CA PHE A 41 5.09 24.86 12.38
C PHE A 41 5.66 24.81 10.95
N PRO A 42 6.71 24.01 10.69
CA PRO A 42 7.44 24.00 9.42
C PRO A 42 6.62 23.51 8.21
N LYS A 43 5.38 23.03 8.43
CA LYS A 43 4.42 22.62 7.39
C LYS A 43 3.17 23.52 7.35
N GLY A 44 3.17 24.64 8.07
CA GLY A 44 2.05 25.58 8.10
C GLY A 44 1.91 26.30 6.76
N VAL A 45 0.68 26.40 6.25
CA VAL A 45 0.34 27.22 5.08
C VAL A 45 -0.55 28.37 5.49
N MET A 46 -0.27 29.55 4.95
CA MET A 46 -1.05 30.75 5.21
C MET A 46 -2.32 30.74 4.33
N LEU A 47 -3.48 30.84 4.96
CA LEU A 47 -4.78 30.80 4.29
C LEU A 47 -5.61 32.01 4.71
N SER A 48 -6.49 32.48 3.82
CA SER A 48 -7.53 33.43 4.23
C SER A 48 -8.49 32.75 5.21
N ARG A 49 -9.11 33.55 6.09
CA ARG A 49 -10.11 33.06 7.05
C ARG A 49 -11.23 32.27 6.35
N GLU A 50 -11.77 32.83 5.27
CA GLU A 50 -12.82 32.19 4.48
C GLU A 50 -12.36 30.82 3.95
N ARG A 51 -11.12 30.72 3.46
CA ARG A 51 -10.58 29.46 2.95
C ARG A 51 -10.33 28.43 4.06
N TYR A 52 -9.90 28.88 5.23
CA TYR A 52 -9.76 28.02 6.41
C TYR A 52 -11.11 27.47 6.86
N GLU A 53 -12.13 28.32 6.97
CA GLU A 53 -13.49 27.94 7.35
C GLU A 53 -14.11 26.97 6.32
N GLU A 54 -13.90 27.21 5.02
CA GLU A 54 -14.35 26.30 3.96
C GLU A 54 -13.71 24.91 4.09
N LEU A 55 -12.39 24.83 4.31
CA LEU A 55 -11.69 23.56 4.46
C LEU A 55 -12.09 22.82 5.74
N ARG A 56 -12.29 23.56 6.84
CA ARG A 56 -12.76 23.02 8.10
C ARG A 56 -14.16 22.44 7.97
N ASN A 57 -15.10 23.18 7.38
CA ASN A 57 -16.47 22.70 7.19
C ASN A 57 -16.52 21.43 6.32
N LYS A 58 -15.65 21.32 5.31
CA LYS A 58 -15.50 20.10 4.52
C LYS A 58 -14.94 18.93 5.35
N ALA A 59 -13.96 19.20 6.21
CA ALA A 59 -13.39 18.18 7.10
C ALA A 59 -14.42 17.68 8.12
N ASP A 60 -15.21 18.58 8.73
CA ASP A 60 -16.25 18.24 9.70
C ASP A 60 -17.37 17.43 9.04
N ALA A 61 -17.78 17.78 7.82
CA ALA A 61 -18.77 17.02 7.05
C ALA A 61 -18.27 15.61 6.66
N ALA A 62 -16.97 15.48 6.33
CA ALA A 62 -16.35 14.18 6.07
C ALA A 62 -16.26 13.33 7.35
N ALA A 63 -15.95 13.95 8.49
CA ALA A 63 -15.85 13.28 9.78
C ALA A 63 -17.20 12.77 10.31
N GLN A 64 -18.34 13.35 9.93
CA GLN A 64 -19.66 12.86 10.34
C GLN A 64 -20.08 11.58 9.57
N ASN A 65 -19.45 11.28 8.43
CA ASN A 65 -19.70 10.07 7.64
C ASN A 65 -18.81 8.88 8.07
N GLN A 66 -18.52 8.73 9.36
CA GLN A 66 -17.58 7.75 9.92
C GLN A 66 -17.94 6.25 9.74
N ASN A 67 -19.05 5.93 9.07
CA ASN A 67 -19.47 4.56 8.77
C ASN A 67 -19.27 4.18 7.30
N ILE A 68 -18.19 4.65 6.67
CA ILE A 68 -17.85 4.26 5.29
C ILE A 68 -16.92 3.02 5.32
N PRO A 69 -17.31 1.89 4.69
CA PRO A 69 -16.41 0.79 4.36
C PRO A 69 -15.12 1.28 3.69
N THR A 70 -14.02 0.53 3.80
CA THR A 70 -12.69 0.90 3.25
C THR A 70 -12.80 1.68 1.92
N PRO A 71 -12.48 2.99 1.90
CA PRO A 71 -12.90 3.88 0.81
C PRO A 71 -12.26 3.52 -0.52
N ILE A 72 -11.11 2.85 -0.47
CA ILE A 72 -10.35 2.35 -1.61
C ILE A 72 -9.91 0.90 -1.38
N THR A 73 -10.07 0.05 -2.38
CA THR A 73 -9.67 -1.36 -2.35
C THR A 73 -8.80 -1.69 -3.56
N LEU A 74 -7.72 -2.44 -3.33
CA LEU A 74 -6.89 -3.05 -4.37
C LEU A 74 -7.44 -4.45 -4.68
N SER A 75 -7.87 -4.69 -5.92
CA SER A 75 -8.50 -5.98 -6.29
C SER A 75 -7.53 -6.98 -6.92
N PHE A 76 -6.53 -6.50 -7.67
CA PHE A 76 -5.64 -7.36 -8.45
C PHE A 76 -4.34 -6.65 -8.82
N VAL A 77 -3.26 -7.42 -8.95
CA VAL A 77 -1.97 -6.92 -9.44
C VAL A 77 -1.38 -7.84 -10.50
N SER A 78 -0.98 -7.28 -11.64
CA SER A 78 -0.16 -8.01 -12.62
C SER A 78 1.25 -7.44 -12.64
N TYR A 79 2.24 -8.33 -12.63
CA TYR A 79 3.65 -7.98 -12.73
C TYR A 79 4.24 -8.54 -14.03
N ARG A 80 5.09 -7.76 -14.69
CA ARG A 80 5.98 -8.22 -15.75
C ARG A 80 7.42 -7.92 -15.36
N VAL A 81 8.26 -8.95 -15.34
CA VAL A 81 9.65 -8.85 -14.91
C VAL A 81 10.56 -9.15 -16.09
N ARG A 82 11.53 -8.27 -16.32
CA ARG A 82 12.54 -8.43 -17.37
C ARG A 82 13.91 -8.02 -16.86
N GLN A 83 14.95 -8.61 -17.43
CA GLN A 83 16.31 -8.16 -17.19
C GLN A 83 16.61 -6.92 -18.06
N ALA A 84 17.19 -5.87 -17.46
CA ALA A 84 17.66 -4.69 -18.17
C ALA A 84 19.00 -4.23 -17.59
N GLY A 85 20.10 -4.55 -18.29
CA GLY A 85 21.45 -4.26 -17.80
C GLY A 85 21.73 -4.96 -16.47
N GLU A 86 22.00 -4.16 -15.43
CA GLU A 86 22.36 -4.60 -14.08
C GLU A 86 21.17 -4.59 -13.10
N GLN A 87 19.95 -4.47 -13.61
CA GLN A 87 18.73 -4.48 -12.82
C GLN A 87 17.68 -5.41 -13.42
N ALA A 88 16.81 -5.93 -12.57
CA ALA A 88 15.52 -6.43 -13.01
C ALA A 88 14.53 -5.27 -13.00
N VAL A 89 13.84 -5.05 -14.12
CA VAL A 89 12.75 -4.06 -14.24
C VAL A 89 11.43 -4.79 -14.10
N ILE A 90 10.57 -4.26 -13.24
CA ILE A 90 9.27 -4.79 -12.91
C ILE A 90 8.22 -3.74 -13.30
N ASP A 91 7.44 -4.05 -14.34
CA ASP A 91 6.26 -3.28 -14.71
C ASP A 91 5.05 -3.88 -13.97
N ALA A 92 4.45 -3.10 -13.06
CA ALA A 92 3.30 -3.52 -12.26
C ALA A 92 2.05 -2.72 -12.63
N GLN A 93 0.90 -3.41 -12.72
CA GLN A 93 -0.41 -2.78 -12.89
C GLN A 93 -1.30 -3.16 -11.71
N LEU A 94 -1.68 -2.16 -10.93
CA LEU A 94 -2.50 -2.32 -9.73
C LEU A 94 -3.91 -1.80 -10.02
N ARG A 95 -4.92 -2.65 -9.87
CA ARG A 95 -6.32 -2.29 -10.12
C ARG A 95 -7.01 -1.87 -8.83
N PHE A 96 -7.37 -0.60 -8.74
CA PHE A 96 -8.06 -0.04 -7.61
C PHE A 96 -9.54 0.19 -7.89
N ARG A 97 -10.34 0.14 -6.82
CA ARG A 97 -11.71 0.64 -6.78
C ARG A 97 -11.85 1.58 -5.59
N GLN A 98 -12.22 2.82 -5.85
CA GLN A 98 -12.64 3.78 -4.85
C GLN A 98 -14.16 3.93 -4.86
N PHE A 99 -14.77 3.98 -3.69
CA PHE A 99 -16.22 3.95 -3.51
C PHE A 99 -16.81 5.30 -3.12
N ALA A 100 -15.99 6.24 -2.64
CA ALA A 100 -16.42 7.55 -2.17
C ALA A 100 -15.58 8.66 -2.79
N ASP A 101 -16.21 9.81 -3.10
CA ASP A 101 -15.54 11.03 -3.54
C ASP A 101 -14.95 11.77 -2.34
N ASP A 102 -13.94 11.16 -1.73
CA ASP A 102 -13.20 11.70 -0.59
C ASP A 102 -11.71 11.38 -0.74
N MET A 103 -10.86 12.20 -0.11
CA MET A 103 -9.42 11.97 -0.14
C MET A 103 -9.08 10.69 0.63
N SER A 104 -8.60 9.71 -0.11
CA SER A 104 -8.13 8.43 0.41
C SER A 104 -6.65 8.25 0.13
N SER A 105 -5.99 7.45 0.97
CA SER A 105 -4.61 7.05 0.74
C SER A 105 -4.46 5.54 0.84
N TRP A 106 -3.54 4.99 0.04
CA TRP A 106 -3.21 3.57 0.05
C TRP A 106 -1.71 3.36 0.08
N ARG A 107 -1.24 2.48 0.97
CA ARG A 107 0.19 2.21 1.17
C ARG A 107 0.60 0.93 0.43
N ILE A 108 1.56 1.08 -0.47
CA ILE A 108 2.20 0.03 -1.28
C ILE A 108 3.55 -0.33 -0.65
N PRO A 109 3.70 -1.43 0.11
CA PRO A 109 5.01 -1.90 0.54
C PRO A 109 5.83 -2.39 -0.66
N LEU A 110 7.08 -1.92 -0.80
CA LEU A 110 7.89 -2.20 -2.00
C LEU A 110 8.87 -3.38 -1.87
N GLY A 111 9.15 -3.89 -0.68
CA GLY A 111 9.81 -5.21 -0.53
C GLY A 111 11.11 -5.42 -1.33
N ASN A 112 12.10 -4.55 -1.14
CA ASN A 112 13.36 -4.45 -1.92
C ASN A 112 13.23 -3.94 -3.37
N LEU A 113 12.07 -3.45 -3.77
CA LEU A 113 11.90 -2.73 -5.04
C LEU A 113 12.14 -1.22 -4.85
N SER A 114 12.77 -0.62 -5.85
CA SER A 114 12.91 0.84 -5.97
C SER A 114 11.86 1.38 -6.95
N PRO A 115 11.12 2.44 -6.62
CA PRO A 115 10.16 3.03 -7.55
C PRO A 115 10.87 3.91 -8.58
N GLU A 116 10.59 3.70 -9.86
CA GLU A 116 11.13 4.51 -10.97
C GLU A 116 10.08 5.43 -11.57
N SER A 117 8.85 4.94 -11.74
CA SER A 117 7.74 5.75 -12.25
C SER A 117 6.40 5.28 -11.69
N ALA A 118 5.43 6.19 -11.63
CA ALA A 118 4.07 5.91 -11.23
C ALA A 118 3.10 6.75 -12.06
N THR A 119 2.15 6.10 -12.74
CA THR A 119 1.17 6.79 -13.59
C THR A 119 -0.24 6.24 -13.43
N ILE A 120 -1.22 7.12 -13.57
CA ILE A 120 -2.65 6.81 -13.71
C ILE A 120 -3.10 7.48 -15.00
N ASP A 121 -3.74 6.72 -15.89
CA ASP A 121 -4.18 7.18 -17.23
C ASP A 121 -3.06 7.89 -18.03
N GLY A 122 -1.83 7.37 -17.92
CA GLY A 122 -0.65 7.90 -18.61
C GLY A 122 -0.09 9.21 -18.03
N ARG A 123 -0.64 9.73 -16.93
CA ARG A 123 -0.15 10.93 -16.24
C ARG A 123 0.52 10.55 -14.92
N ALA A 124 1.48 11.34 -14.47
CA ALA A 124 2.14 11.13 -13.19
C ALA A 124 1.10 10.98 -12.06
N ALA A 125 1.17 9.88 -11.34
CA ALA A 125 0.26 9.60 -10.23
C ALA A 125 0.66 10.44 -9.00
N PRO A 126 -0.31 10.95 -8.23
CA PRO A 126 -0.05 11.61 -6.95
C PRO A 126 0.41 10.58 -5.91
N VAL A 127 1.74 10.43 -5.80
CA VAL A 127 2.37 9.45 -4.92
C VAL A 127 3.47 10.10 -4.07
N ALA A 128 3.68 9.56 -2.87
CA ALA A 128 4.82 9.91 -2.02
C ALA A 128 5.61 8.66 -1.67
N PHE A 129 6.95 8.74 -1.69
CA PHE A 129 7.81 7.65 -1.24
C PHE A 129 8.22 7.85 0.22
N ASP A 130 7.84 6.91 1.07
CA ASP A 130 8.28 6.85 2.46
C ASP A 130 9.52 5.96 2.58
N LYS A 131 10.67 6.61 2.78
CA LYS A 131 11.97 5.94 2.93
C LYS A 131 12.07 5.09 4.19
N GLN A 132 11.37 5.44 5.27
CA GLN A 132 11.48 4.71 6.55
C GLN A 132 10.79 3.35 6.46
N SER A 133 9.62 3.30 5.83
CA SER A 133 8.85 2.07 5.65
C SER A 133 9.09 1.38 4.30
N ASN A 134 9.98 1.92 3.46
CA ASN A 134 10.19 1.52 2.07
C ASN A 134 8.86 1.26 1.33
N SER A 135 7.97 2.24 1.39
CA SER A 135 6.61 2.14 0.88
C SER A 135 6.26 3.34 0.02
N LEU A 136 5.42 3.12 -0.98
CA LEU A 136 4.84 4.17 -1.80
C LEU A 136 3.42 4.45 -1.32
N VAL A 137 3.06 5.70 -1.07
CA VAL A 137 1.74 6.12 -0.63
C VAL A 137 1.04 6.77 -1.81
N LEU A 138 -0.03 6.14 -2.29
CA LEU A 138 -0.92 6.67 -3.31
C LEU A 138 -1.99 7.55 -2.65
N PHE A 139 -2.30 8.69 -3.26
CA PHE A 139 -3.44 9.55 -2.88
C PHE A 139 -4.48 9.57 -3.99
N HIS A 140 -5.77 9.45 -3.66
CA HIS A 140 -6.84 9.48 -4.67
C HIS A 140 -8.15 10.00 -4.07
N HIS A 141 -8.93 10.76 -4.85
CA HIS A 141 -10.10 11.50 -4.32
C HIS A 141 -11.42 11.26 -5.05
N ARG A 142 -11.42 10.44 -6.11
CA ARG A 142 -12.61 10.22 -6.95
C ARG A 142 -13.13 8.81 -6.79
N ALA A 143 -14.45 8.67 -6.73
CA ALA A 143 -15.17 7.41 -6.70
C ALA A 143 -15.15 6.73 -8.08
N GLU A 144 -14.07 6.02 -8.38
CA GLU A 144 -13.92 5.33 -9.66
C GLU A 144 -13.06 4.06 -9.57
N SER A 145 -13.06 3.29 -10.67
CA SER A 145 -12.06 2.25 -10.90
C SER A 145 -10.93 2.84 -11.70
N PHE A 146 -9.69 2.61 -11.28
CA PHE A 146 -8.51 3.11 -11.96
C PHE A 146 -7.35 2.12 -11.87
N VAL A 147 -6.37 2.29 -12.77
CA VAL A 147 -5.17 1.46 -12.80
C VAL A 147 -3.95 2.32 -12.52
N LEU A 148 -3.22 1.96 -11.48
CA LEU A 148 -1.90 2.52 -11.21
C LEU A 148 -0.87 1.65 -11.93
N HIS A 149 -0.16 2.27 -12.87
CA HIS A 149 1.00 1.68 -13.53
C HIS A 149 2.26 2.11 -12.79
N LEU A 150 3.03 1.14 -12.30
CA LEU A 150 4.32 1.36 -11.65
C LEU A 150 5.43 0.74 -12.49
N THR A 151 6.53 1.46 -12.67
CA THR A 151 7.80 0.86 -13.04
C THR A 151 8.67 0.82 -11.80
N LEU A 152 9.14 -0.37 -11.46
CA LEU A 152 9.96 -0.63 -10.29
C LEU A 152 11.26 -1.34 -10.73
N SER A 153 12.30 -1.27 -9.92
CA SER A 153 13.53 -2.04 -10.14
C SER A 153 14.03 -2.78 -8.91
N ALA A 154 14.60 -3.96 -9.15
CA ALA A 154 15.36 -4.71 -8.17
C ALA A 154 16.82 -4.82 -8.63
N PRO A 155 17.80 -4.73 -7.71
CA PRO A 155 19.20 -4.93 -8.05
C PRO A 155 19.42 -6.37 -8.54
N LEU A 156 20.26 -6.53 -9.58
CA LEU A 156 20.63 -7.83 -10.12
C LEU A 156 21.99 -8.24 -9.56
N GLY A 157 22.01 -9.23 -8.69
CA GLY A 157 23.23 -9.90 -8.27
C GLY A 157 23.82 -10.73 -9.40
N SER A 158 25.14 -10.96 -9.36
CA SER A 158 25.85 -11.79 -10.34
C SER A 158 26.70 -12.83 -9.64
N ALA A 159 26.60 -14.08 -10.08
CA ALA A 159 27.42 -15.19 -9.59
C ALA A 159 27.88 -16.04 -10.79
N GLY A 160 29.11 -15.84 -11.26
CA GLY A 160 29.54 -16.41 -12.54
C GLY A 160 28.71 -15.85 -13.70
N SER A 161 28.07 -16.72 -14.49
CA SER A 161 27.15 -16.33 -15.58
C SER A 161 25.70 -16.13 -15.12
N ASP A 162 25.39 -16.50 -13.88
CA ASP A 162 24.05 -16.38 -13.31
C ASP A 162 23.73 -14.94 -12.92
N ARG A 163 22.47 -14.57 -13.16
CA ARG A 163 21.90 -13.29 -12.75
C ARG A 163 20.78 -13.56 -11.76
N LEU A 164 20.81 -12.85 -10.63
CA LEU A 164 19.96 -13.11 -9.47
C LEU A 164 19.18 -11.86 -9.09
N ALA A 165 17.86 -11.96 -8.94
CA ALA A 165 17.04 -10.90 -8.37
C ALA A 165 16.20 -11.46 -7.23
N ALA A 166 16.06 -10.70 -6.13
CA ALA A 166 15.23 -11.07 -5.01
C ALA A 166 14.40 -9.86 -4.55
N PHE A 167 13.09 -10.02 -4.51
CA PHE A 167 12.15 -8.98 -4.10
C PHE A 167 10.85 -9.60 -3.58
N ARG A 168 10.02 -8.80 -2.93
CA ARG A 168 8.73 -9.24 -2.40
C ARG A 168 7.59 -8.57 -3.16
N LEU A 169 6.57 -9.36 -3.46
CA LEU A 169 5.33 -8.89 -4.08
C LEU A 169 4.36 -8.33 -3.03
N LEU A 170 3.28 -7.69 -3.49
CA LEU A 170 2.26 -7.19 -2.57
C LEU A 170 1.53 -8.35 -1.87
N PRO A 171 1.55 -8.43 -0.53
CA PRO A 171 0.88 -9.50 0.21
C PRO A 171 -0.65 -9.28 0.24
N GLY A 172 -1.42 -10.35 0.44
CA GLY A 172 -2.86 -10.26 0.66
C GLY A 172 -3.70 -9.86 -0.55
N VAL A 173 -3.12 -9.91 -1.76
CA VAL A 173 -3.79 -9.51 -3.00
C VAL A 173 -3.56 -10.57 -4.07
N SER A 174 -4.61 -10.88 -4.84
CA SER A 174 -4.49 -11.76 -6.00
C SER A 174 -3.52 -11.17 -7.02
N SER A 175 -2.49 -11.93 -7.39
CA SER A 175 -1.48 -11.47 -8.31
C SER A 175 -1.03 -12.52 -9.33
N GLU A 176 -0.65 -12.01 -10.50
CA GLU A 176 -0.05 -12.79 -11.58
C GLU A 176 1.32 -12.21 -11.93
N VAL A 177 2.32 -13.07 -12.06
CA VAL A 177 3.68 -12.65 -12.42
C VAL A 177 4.06 -13.28 -13.74
N THR A 178 4.45 -12.44 -14.69
CA THR A 178 5.08 -12.87 -15.94
C THR A 178 6.56 -12.54 -15.89
N VAL A 179 7.43 -13.52 -16.12
CA VAL A 179 8.88 -13.33 -16.16
C VAL A 179 9.40 -13.62 -17.56
N GLU A 180 10.11 -12.65 -18.12
CA GLU A 180 10.83 -12.78 -19.37
C GLU A 180 12.21 -13.40 -19.13
N CYS A 181 12.53 -14.41 -19.92
CA CYS A 181 13.82 -15.07 -19.92
C CYS A 181 14.48 -14.84 -21.29
N PRO A 182 15.70 -14.26 -21.33
CA PRO A 182 16.44 -14.11 -22.57
C PRO A 182 16.70 -15.44 -23.28
N ALA A 183 17.08 -15.36 -24.56
CA ALA A 183 17.63 -16.49 -25.29
C ALA A 183 18.86 -17.07 -24.55
N GLU A 184 19.10 -18.36 -24.76
CA GLU A 184 20.24 -19.14 -24.24
C GLU A 184 20.32 -19.23 -22.71
N ARG A 185 19.31 -18.74 -22.00
CA ARG A 185 19.22 -18.80 -20.53
C ARG A 185 18.08 -19.70 -20.08
N TYR A 186 18.12 -20.12 -18.84
CA TYR A 186 17.07 -20.87 -18.15
C TYR A 186 16.62 -20.07 -16.95
N LEU A 187 15.33 -20.18 -16.64
CA LEU A 187 14.74 -19.48 -15.50
C LEU A 187 14.56 -20.47 -14.35
N GLU A 188 15.03 -20.07 -13.18
CA GLU A 188 14.64 -20.68 -11.92
C GLU A 188 13.93 -19.66 -11.04
N VAL A 189 12.91 -20.16 -10.36
CA VAL A 189 12.02 -19.37 -9.51
C VAL A 189 11.98 -20.04 -8.15
N ASN A 190 12.43 -19.35 -7.11
CA ASN A 190 12.47 -19.89 -5.74
C ASN A 190 13.16 -21.28 -5.68
N ASN A 191 14.28 -21.42 -6.40
CA ASN A 191 15.07 -22.65 -6.58
C ASN A 191 14.35 -23.76 -7.38
N LEU A 192 13.17 -23.51 -7.93
CA LEU A 192 12.51 -24.40 -8.88
C LEU A 192 12.89 -24.02 -10.30
N LYS A 193 13.59 -24.92 -10.98
CA LYS A 193 13.91 -24.77 -12.40
C LYS A 193 12.67 -25.00 -13.26
N LEU A 194 12.41 -24.06 -14.17
CA LEU A 194 11.27 -24.14 -15.06
C LEU A 194 11.70 -24.65 -16.44
N ASN A 195 10.87 -25.52 -17.02
CA ASN A 195 11.05 -25.94 -18.41
C ASN A 195 10.77 -24.77 -19.35
N ARG A 196 11.64 -24.56 -20.33
CA ARG A 196 11.48 -23.47 -21.29
C ARG A 196 10.17 -23.62 -22.06
N THR A 197 9.45 -22.51 -22.20
CA THR A 197 8.22 -22.40 -22.98
C THR A 197 8.48 -22.12 -24.47
N ALA A 198 9.73 -21.82 -24.83
CA ALA A 198 10.18 -21.54 -26.19
C ALA A 198 11.56 -22.20 -26.45
N PRO A 199 11.92 -22.43 -27.73
CA PRO A 199 13.26 -22.89 -28.13
C PRO A 199 14.40 -22.09 -27.48
N SER A 200 15.57 -22.70 -27.30
CA SER A 200 16.69 -22.10 -26.57
C SER A 200 17.23 -20.82 -27.21
N ASP A 201 17.12 -20.67 -28.52
CA ASP A 201 17.59 -19.52 -29.31
C ASP A 201 16.63 -18.31 -29.27
N GLN A 202 15.46 -18.46 -28.66
CA GLN A 202 14.44 -17.40 -28.60
C GLN A 202 14.17 -16.95 -27.15
N PRO A 203 13.67 -15.74 -26.91
CA PRO A 203 13.18 -15.37 -25.59
C PRO A 203 12.00 -16.27 -25.17
N ALA A 204 11.93 -16.61 -23.88
CA ALA A 204 10.84 -17.37 -23.28
C ALA A 204 10.09 -16.53 -22.26
N SER A 205 8.79 -16.80 -22.08
CA SER A 205 7.93 -16.12 -21.10
C SER A 205 7.30 -17.15 -20.17
N TYR A 206 7.34 -16.89 -18.87
CA TYR A 206 6.83 -17.77 -17.83
C TYR A 206 5.76 -17.07 -17.02
N ARG A 207 4.66 -17.78 -16.75
CA ARG A 207 3.59 -17.31 -15.87
C ARG A 207 3.71 -18.02 -14.53
N ILE A 208 3.95 -17.26 -13.47
CA ILE A 208 4.19 -17.76 -12.13
C ILE A 208 3.00 -17.32 -11.25
N PRO A 209 2.35 -18.26 -10.54
CA PRO A 209 1.37 -17.90 -9.54
C PRO A 209 2.09 -17.26 -8.34
N ALA A 210 1.63 -16.09 -7.91
CA ALA A 210 2.12 -15.43 -6.71
C ALA A 210 1.10 -15.61 -5.58
N GLY A 211 1.52 -16.27 -4.51
CA GLY A 211 0.72 -16.51 -3.30
C GLY A 211 0.86 -15.39 -2.25
N ASP A 212 0.32 -15.64 -1.06
CA ASP A 212 0.11 -14.62 -0.02
C ASP A 212 1.40 -14.04 0.60
N ASP A 213 2.49 -14.81 0.63
CA ASP A 213 3.79 -14.43 1.21
C ASP A 213 4.92 -14.53 0.17
N ALA A 214 4.65 -14.03 -1.04
CA ALA A 214 5.51 -14.24 -2.20
C ALA A 214 6.75 -13.33 -2.17
N GLU A 215 7.76 -13.73 -1.40
CA GLU A 215 9.15 -13.47 -1.79
C GLU A 215 9.46 -14.23 -3.08
N LEU A 216 9.97 -13.50 -4.08
CA LEU A 216 10.33 -14.04 -5.38
C LEU A 216 11.84 -13.92 -5.57
N ARG A 217 12.48 -15.07 -5.77
CA ARG A 217 13.89 -15.20 -6.12
C ARG A 217 13.98 -15.72 -7.53
N LEU A 218 14.50 -14.90 -8.43
CA LEU A 218 14.68 -15.22 -9.84
C LEU A 218 16.16 -15.46 -10.10
N ARG A 219 16.47 -16.57 -10.77
CA ARG A 219 17.80 -16.89 -11.27
C ARG A 219 17.73 -17.13 -12.76
N TRP A 220 18.42 -16.31 -13.55
CA TRP A 220 18.63 -16.54 -14.96
C TRP A 220 20.02 -17.18 -15.15
N THR A 221 20.04 -18.48 -15.44
CA THR A 221 21.27 -19.28 -15.57
C THR A 221 21.52 -19.74 -17.00
N THR A 222 22.76 -20.13 -17.32
CA THR A 222 23.12 -20.76 -18.62
C THR A 222 23.20 -22.28 -18.52
N GLU A 223 23.16 -22.84 -17.30
CA GLU A 223 23.35 -24.26 -17.08
C GLU A 223 22.06 -25.05 -17.27
N GLN A 224 22.09 -26.01 -18.19
CA GLN A 224 21.02 -27.00 -18.37
C GLN A 224 21.29 -28.23 -17.49
N GLN A 225 21.17 -28.11 -16.16
CA GLN A 225 20.95 -29.28 -15.32
C GLN A 225 19.59 -29.92 -15.63
N GLU A 226 19.63 -31.19 -16.03
CA GLU A 226 18.50 -32.09 -16.27
C GLU A 226 17.97 -32.57 -14.91
N SER A 227 16.83 -32.03 -14.49
CA SER A 227 16.13 -32.46 -13.28
C SER A 227 15.10 -33.50 -13.68
N ASP A 228 15.42 -34.78 -13.49
CA ASP A 228 14.49 -35.92 -13.64
C ASP A 228 13.51 -36.00 -12.44
N MET A 229 12.88 -34.87 -12.11
CA MET A 229 11.88 -34.80 -11.05
C MET A 229 10.50 -34.49 -11.63
N GLN A 230 9.69 -35.54 -11.73
CA GLN A 230 8.24 -35.45 -11.84
C GLN A 230 7.71 -34.54 -10.72
N THR A 231 7.45 -33.27 -11.05
CA THR A 231 6.99 -32.27 -10.09
C THR A 231 5.46 -32.25 -10.11
N LEU A 232 4.84 -32.80 -9.08
CA LEU A 232 3.42 -32.60 -8.81
C LEU A 232 3.21 -31.18 -8.28
N ILE A 233 2.57 -30.32 -9.08
CA ILE A 233 2.17 -28.97 -8.65
C ILE A 233 0.92 -29.09 -7.79
N PHE A 234 1.08 -28.91 -6.48
CA PHE A 234 -0.04 -28.78 -5.56
C PHE A 234 -0.49 -27.33 -5.48
N VAL A 235 -1.59 -26.99 -6.17
CA VAL A 235 -2.27 -25.71 -6.00
C VAL A 235 -3.13 -25.78 -4.75
N ARG A 236 -2.79 -25.01 -3.72
CA ARG A 236 -3.70 -24.77 -2.58
C ARG A 236 -4.30 -23.38 -2.72
N SER A 237 -5.57 -23.32 -3.10
CA SER A 237 -6.38 -22.11 -2.96
C SER A 237 -7.03 -22.13 -1.58
N GLN A 238 -6.73 -21.15 -0.72
CA GLN A 238 -7.52 -20.90 0.48
C GLN A 238 -8.36 -19.65 0.24
N SER A 239 -9.68 -19.84 0.15
CA SER A 239 -10.65 -18.75 0.08
C SER A 239 -11.23 -18.54 1.49
N VAL A 240 -10.92 -17.44 2.15
CA VAL A 240 -11.58 -17.08 3.41
C VAL A 240 -12.75 -16.16 3.09
N ALA A 241 -13.95 -16.73 2.96
CA ALA A 241 -15.19 -15.97 2.88
C ALA A 241 -15.65 -15.60 4.30
N ARG A 242 -15.62 -14.31 4.64
CA ARG A 242 -16.17 -13.80 5.89
C ARG A 242 -17.63 -13.39 5.64
N LEU A 243 -18.57 -14.24 6.02
CA LEU A 243 -19.99 -13.91 6.04
C LEU A 243 -20.30 -13.15 7.34
N SER A 244 -20.55 -11.85 7.24
CA SER A 244 -21.24 -11.10 8.29
C SER A 244 -22.73 -11.35 8.14
N ARG A 245 -23.38 -11.85 9.19
CA ARG A 245 -24.85 -11.88 9.27
C ARG A 245 -25.32 -10.54 9.83
N ASP A 246 -25.96 -9.73 8.99
CA ASP A 246 -26.81 -8.66 9.48
C ASP A 246 -28.09 -9.28 10.05
N ASN A 247 -28.30 -9.08 11.35
CA ASN A 247 -29.55 -9.41 12.00
C ASN A 247 -30.57 -8.32 11.65
N LEU A 248 -31.47 -8.62 10.72
CA LEU A 248 -32.75 -7.93 10.63
C LEU A 248 -33.64 -8.41 11.80
N ARG A 249 -33.89 -7.52 12.75
CA ARG A 249 -35.05 -7.53 13.63
C ARG A 249 -35.59 -6.12 13.77
#